data_AF-A0AB35IJV9-F1
#
_entry.id   AF-A0AB35IJV9-F1
#
_cell.length_a   1.000
_cell.length_b   1.000
_cell.length_c   1.000
_cell.angle_alpha   90.00
_cell.angle_beta   90.00
_cell.angle_gamma   90.00
#
_symmetry.space_group_name_H-M   'P 1'
#
loop_
_entity.id
_entity.type
_entity.pdbx_description
1 polymer ?
#
loop_
_entity_poly.entity_id
_entity_poly.type
_entity_poly.pdbx_seq_one_letter_code
_entity_poly.pdbx_strand_id
1 'polypeptide(L)'
;SIASLAKLNGIAAKDNDKYALQIYKEAAYEIAVLIKALAKNFTSPFKVSYIGGVFEYGEDYVLKPLNNYLQPLSCQLVAPLYSPEYGAYLLGKK
;
A
#
# COMPACT_ATOMS: atom_id res chain seq x y z
N SER A 1 -4.66 7.35 15.05
CA SER A 1 -4.48 7.72 13.62
C SER A 1 -4.97 6.57 12.74
N ILE A 2 -5.05 6.74 11.42
CA ILE A 2 -5.38 5.63 10.48
C ILE A 2 -4.38 4.47 10.64
N ALA A 3 -3.10 4.75 10.88
CA ALA A 3 -2.09 3.73 11.16
C ALA A 3 -2.39 2.94 12.45
N SER A 4 -2.90 3.58 13.51
CA SER A 4 -3.32 2.88 14.73
C SER A 4 -4.49 1.92 14.47
N LEU A 5 -5.43 2.30 13.62
CA LEU A 5 -6.55 1.43 13.23
C LEU A 5 -6.07 0.28 12.35
N ALA A 6 -5.16 0.54 11.40
CA ALA A 6 -4.52 -0.49 10.61
C ALA A 6 -3.77 -1.49 11.50
N LYS A 7 -3.12 -1.05 12.58
CA LYS A 7 -2.51 -1.96 13.56
C LYS A 7 -3.54 -2.89 14.22
N LEU A 8 -4.66 -2.35 14.71
CA LEU A 8 -5.72 -3.16 15.32
C LEU A 8 -6.34 -4.14 14.30
N ASN A 9 -6.58 -3.67 13.08
CA ASN A 9 -7.09 -4.50 12.00
C ASN A 9 -6.10 -5.63 11.64
N GLY A 10 -4.79 -5.35 11.68
CA GLY A 10 -3.73 -6.33 11.43
C GLY A 10 -3.70 -7.44 12.47
N ILE A 11 -3.94 -7.10 13.74
CA ILE A 11 -4.07 -8.09 14.82
C ILE A 11 -5.27 -9.00 14.55
N ALA A 12 -6.44 -8.43 14.26
CA ALA A 12 -7.64 -9.23 13.96
C ALA A 12 -7.50 -10.08 12.68
N ALA A 13 -6.87 -9.54 11.63
CA ALA A 13 -6.60 -10.26 10.39
C ALA A 13 -5.66 -11.45 10.61
N LYS A 14 -4.68 -11.33 11.52
CA LYS A 14 -3.78 -12.43 11.91
C LYS A 14 -4.54 -13.59 12.54
N ASP A 15 -5.63 -13.31 13.24
CA ASP A 15 -6.53 -14.31 13.82
C ASP A 15 -7.59 -14.80 12.80
N ASN A 16 -7.38 -14.55 11.51
CA ASN A 16 -8.29 -14.87 10.40
C ASN A 16 -9.70 -14.27 10.54
N ASP A 17 -9.83 -13.11 11.20
CA ASP A 17 -11.10 -12.39 11.20
C ASP A 17 -11.46 -11.98 9.75
N LYS A 18 -12.59 -12.49 9.27
CA LYS A 18 -13.04 -12.29 7.89
C LYS A 18 -13.33 -10.83 7.56
N TYR A 19 -13.78 -10.04 8.52
CA TYR A 19 -14.09 -8.63 8.32
C TYR A 19 -12.81 -7.80 8.29
N ALA A 20 -11.85 -8.13 9.16
CA ALA A 20 -10.54 -7.48 9.14
C ALA A 20 -9.79 -7.72 7.81
N LEU A 21 -9.83 -8.95 7.30
CA LEU A 21 -9.30 -9.29 5.97
C LEU A 21 -10.04 -8.55 4.85
N GLN A 22 -11.36 -8.44 4.95
CA GLN A 22 -12.18 -7.71 3.98
C GLN A 22 -11.83 -6.21 3.95
N ILE A 23 -11.61 -5.58 5.10
CA ILE A 23 -11.18 -4.17 5.20
C ILE A 23 -9.86 -3.95 4.44
N TYR A 24 -8.88 -4.84 4.60
CA TYR A 24 -7.62 -4.72 3.85
C TYR A 24 -7.80 -4.96 2.34
N LYS A 25 -8.67 -5.89 1.96
CA LYS A 25 -9.00 -6.14 0.55
C LYS A 25 -9.66 -4.93 -0.11
N GLU A 26 -10.56 -4.26 0.59
CA GLU A 26 -11.22 -3.03 0.12
C GLU A 26 -10.21 -1.87 0.05
N ALA A 27 -9.37 -1.69 1.06
CA ALA A 27 -8.30 -0.69 1.03
C ALA A 27 -7.35 -0.91 -0.17
N ALA A 28 -6.96 -2.16 -0.44
CA ALA A 28 -6.14 -2.51 -1.59
C ALA A 28 -6.83 -2.20 -2.93
N TYR A 29 -8.15 -2.39 -3.01
CA TYR A 29 -8.93 -2.06 -4.19
C TYR A 29 -8.92 -0.54 -4.47
N GLU A 30 -9.20 0.27 -3.45
CA GLU A 30 -9.20 1.74 -3.58
C GLU A 30 -7.81 2.27 -3.98
N ILE A 31 -6.74 1.72 -3.40
CA ILE A 31 -5.36 2.04 -3.81
C ILE A 31 -5.13 1.67 -5.28
N ALA A 32 -5.60 0.51 -5.72
CA ALA A 32 -5.46 0.09 -7.12
C ALA A 32 -6.22 1.00 -8.08
N VAL A 33 -7.42 1.46 -7.71
CA VAL A 33 -8.21 2.42 -8.48
C VAL A 33 -7.44 3.73 -8.64
N LEU A 34 -6.84 4.23 -7.56
CA LEU A 34 -6.02 5.44 -7.60
C LEU A 34 -4.80 5.26 -8.51
N ILE A 35 -4.07 4.14 -8.39
CA ILE A 35 -2.91 3.85 -9.25
C ILE A 35 -3.33 3.78 -10.72
N LYS A 36 -4.44 3.10 -11.04
CA LYS A 36 -4.97 3.02 -12.42
C LYS A 36 -5.34 4.40 -12.97
N ALA A 37 -5.95 5.26 -12.14
CA ALA A 37 -6.30 6.62 -12.54
C ALA A 37 -5.06 7.47 -12.86
N LEU A 38 -3.96 7.28 -12.13
CA LEU A 38 -2.70 7.98 -12.32
C LEU A 38 -1.84 7.36 -13.42
N ALA A 39 -1.95 6.05 -13.68
CA ALA A 39 -1.12 5.30 -14.62
C ALA A 39 -1.11 5.90 -16.04
N LYS A 40 -2.20 6.53 -16.46
CA LYS A 40 -2.29 7.24 -17.76
C LYS A 40 -1.26 8.36 -17.93
N ASN A 41 -0.67 8.84 -16.84
CA ASN A 41 0.34 9.91 -16.84
C ASN A 41 1.78 9.36 -16.87
N PHE A 42 1.97 8.04 -16.92
CA PHE A 42 3.27 7.39 -16.87
C PHE A 42 3.49 6.50 -18.10
N THR A 43 4.71 6.51 -18.63
CA THR A 43 5.13 5.55 -19.66
C THR A 43 5.38 4.19 -19.03
N SER A 44 4.78 3.14 -19.59
CA SER A 44 4.99 1.77 -19.14
C SER A 44 6.32 1.19 -19.66
N PRO A 45 7.02 0.34 -18.89
CA PRO A 45 6.70 -0.06 -17.51
C PRO A 45 7.09 1.01 -16.49
N PHE A 46 6.35 1.08 -15.37
CA PHE A 46 6.64 2.02 -14.29
C PHE A 46 6.67 1.33 -12.91
N LYS A 47 7.33 1.96 -11.94
CA LYS A 47 7.44 1.47 -10.56
C LYS A 47 6.44 2.20 -9.67
N VAL A 48 5.83 1.47 -8.75
CA VAL A 48 4.96 2.02 -7.70
C VAL A 48 5.56 1.64 -6.36
N SER A 49 5.94 2.64 -5.57
CA SER A 49 6.42 2.44 -4.21
C SER A 49 5.34 2.85 -3.20
N TYR A 50 5.30 2.16 -2.07
CA TYR A 50 4.33 2.38 -0.99
C TYR A 50 5.05 2.85 0.28
N ILE A 51 4.45 3.82 0.98
CA ILE A 51 5.00 4.41 2.21
C ILE A 51 3.84 4.66 3.17
N GLY A 52 4.07 4.43 4.47
CA GLY A 52 3.15 4.82 5.55
C GLY A 52 2.85 3.69 6.53
N GLY A 53 2.49 4.04 7.76
CA GLY A 53 2.30 3.08 8.87
C GLY A 53 1.19 2.03 8.69
N VAL A 54 0.36 2.14 7.65
CA VAL A 54 -0.60 1.08 7.28
C VAL A 54 0.15 -0.18 6.82
N PHE A 55 1.25 -0.02 6.10
CA PHE A 55 2.07 -1.12 5.59
C PHE A 55 2.97 -1.72 6.68
N GLU A 56 3.10 -1.13 7.86
CA GLU A 56 3.88 -1.73 8.96
C GLU A 56 3.18 -2.96 9.57
N TYR A 57 1.85 -2.94 9.63
CA TYR A 57 1.04 -4.02 10.24
C TYR A 57 0.09 -4.72 9.26
N GLY A 58 -0.12 -4.13 8.08
CA GLY A 58 -1.05 -4.60 7.07
C GLY A 58 -0.40 -5.09 5.77
N GLU A 59 0.94 -5.17 5.71
CA GLU A 59 1.67 -5.38 4.45
C GLU A 59 1.15 -6.59 3.66
N ASP A 60 1.17 -7.78 4.27
CA ASP A 60 0.76 -9.02 3.62
C ASP A 60 -0.71 -9.01 3.19
N TYR A 61 -1.55 -8.33 3.96
CA TYR A 61 -2.99 -8.27 3.73
C TYR A 61 -3.37 -7.23 2.66
N VAL A 62 -2.54 -6.21 2.44
CA VAL A 62 -2.78 -5.15 1.44
C VAL A 62 -2.03 -5.43 0.14
N LEU A 63 -0.74 -5.76 0.21
CA LEU A 63 0.11 -5.89 -0.98
C LEU A 63 -0.31 -7.05 -1.87
N LYS A 64 -0.71 -8.18 -1.30
CA LYS A 64 -1.17 -9.34 -2.09
C LYS A 64 -2.42 -9.02 -2.93
N PRO A 65 -3.55 -8.55 -2.36
CA PRO A 65 -4.70 -8.16 -3.18
C PRO A 65 -4.39 -6.98 -4.10
N LEU A 66 -3.57 -6.01 -3.66
CA LEU A 66 -3.16 -4.89 -4.50
C LEU A 66 -2.44 -5.38 -5.76
N ASN A 67 -1.46 -6.26 -5.62
CA ASN A 67 -0.71 -6.84 -6.74
C ASN A 67 -1.64 -7.60 -7.72
N ASN A 68 -2.69 -8.26 -7.20
CA ASN A 68 -3.69 -8.92 -8.04
C ASN A 68 -4.52 -7.90 -8.84
N TYR A 69 -4.96 -6.81 -8.21
CA TYR A 69 -5.73 -5.76 -8.89
C TYR A 69 -4.91 -4.99 -9.93
N LEU A 70 -3.58 -4.97 -9.78
CA LEU A 70 -2.65 -4.30 -10.69
C LEU A 70 -2.15 -5.19 -11.83
N GLN A 71 -2.44 -6.50 -11.87
CA GLN A 71 -2.03 -7.41 -12.95
C GLN A 71 -2.28 -6.87 -14.39
N PRO A 72 -3.38 -6.14 -14.68
CA PRO A 72 -3.60 -5.58 -16.02
C PRO A 72 -2.67 -4.40 -16.38
N LEU A 73 -1.97 -3.82 -15.41
CA LEU A 73 -1.03 -2.72 -15.61
C LEU A 73 0.40 -3.26 -15.72
N SER A 74 1.17 -2.72 -16.67
CA SER A 74 2.61 -2.97 -16.74
C SER A 74 3.35 -2.14 -15.69
N CYS A 75 3.16 -2.51 -14.43
CA CYS A 75 3.78 -1.84 -13.28
C CYS A 75 4.36 -2.84 -12.27
N GLN A 76 5.38 -2.40 -11.55
CA GLN A 76 6.02 -3.18 -10.49
C GLN A 76 5.81 -2.49 -9.13
N LEU A 77 5.22 -3.20 -8.17
CA LEU A 77 5.26 -2.79 -6.77
C LEU A 77 6.67 -2.98 -6.23
N VAL A 78 7.24 -1.91 -5.65
CA VAL A 78 8.58 -1.91 -5.08
C VAL A 78 8.54 -1.42 -3.63
N ALA A 79 9.20 -2.16 -2.74
CA ALA A 79 9.39 -1.73 -1.36
C ALA A 79 10.08 -0.35 -1.32
N PRO A 80 9.75 0.49 -0.32
CA PRO A 80 10.39 1.78 -0.17
C PRO A 80 11.90 1.60 0.12
N LEU A 81 12.74 2.36 -0.59
CA LEU A 81 14.20 2.31 -0.42
C LEU A 81 14.64 2.85 0.95
N TYR A 82 13.85 3.78 1.51
CA TYR A 82 14.13 4.43 2.79
C TYR A 82 12.87 4.44 3.65
N SER A 83 13.05 4.49 4.96
CA SER A 83 11.94 4.63 5.90
C SER A 83 11.24 5.99 5.75
N PRO A 84 9.98 6.14 6.17
CA PRO A 84 9.22 7.39 6.05
C PRO A 84 9.95 8.62 6.62
N GLU A 85 10.73 8.44 7.68
CA GLU A 85 11.46 9.52 8.37
C GLU A 85 12.57 10.12 7.50
N TYR A 86 13.16 9.31 6.61
CA TYR A 86 14.22 9.77 5.73
C TYR A 86 13.70 10.73 4.64
N GLY A 87 12.46 10.55 4.19
CA GLY A 87 11.82 11.47 3.26
C GLY A 87 11.65 12.87 3.85
N ALA A 88 11.24 12.95 5.12
CA ALA A 88 11.13 14.23 5.83
C ALA A 88 12.50 14.91 6.01
N TYR A 89 13.55 14.14 6.29
CA TYR A 89 14.92 14.65 6.35
C TYR A 89 15.37 15.27 5.02
N LEU A 90 15.14 14.60 3.89
CA LEU A 90 15.53 15.12 2.57
C LEU A 90 14.78 16.41 2.20
N LEU A 91 13.50 16.52 2.56
CA LEU A 91 12.69 17.71 2.31
C LEU A 91 13.12 18.91 3.15
N GLY A 92 13.50 18.69 4.42
CA GLY A 92 13.98 19.74 5.32
C GLY A 92 15.41 20.21 5.07
N LYS A 93 16.17 19.52 4.22
CA LYS A 93 17.55 19.89 3.84
C LYS A 93 17.61 20.86 2.66
N LYS A 94 16.46 21.21 2.06
CA LYS A 94 16.34 22.22 1.02
C LYS A 94 16.25 23.64 1.59
#